data_AF-A0A819QWQ7-F1
#
_entry.id   AF-A0A819QWQ7-F1
#
_cell.length_a   1.000
_cell.length_b   1.000
_cell.length_c   1.000
_cell.angle_alpha   90.00
_cell.angle_beta   90.00
_cell.angle_gamma   90.00
#
_symmetry.space_group_name_H-M   'P 1'
#
loop_
_entity.id
_entity.type
_entity.pdbx_description
1 polymer ?
#
loop_
_entity_poly.entity_id
_entity_poly.type
_entity_poly.pdbx_seq_one_letter_code
_entity_poly.pdbx_strand_id
1 'polypeptide(L)'
;MLHFIFYLSVRCQQKNVIRAYYIICDGCGAKDNLCCKCEQSQDTSIERPAPAVEEEREQAEFETDIKLLRERQRRRFYRLMKQGMSGEEAFAKLNVSSNKQSNNDDDNANDTDHDDDDDENYVDEDSDIDEDELT
;
A
#
# COMPACT_ATOMS: atom_id res chain seq x y z
N MET A 1 -30.17 -17.71 -2.28
CA MET A 1 -29.42 -18.27 -3.43
C MET A 1 -28.36 -17.27 -3.81
N LEU A 2 -27.08 -17.61 -3.66
CA LEU A 2 -25.99 -16.77 -4.19
C LEU A 2 -26.03 -16.88 -5.72
N HIS A 3 -26.44 -15.82 -6.40
CA HIS A 3 -26.33 -15.73 -7.85
C HIS A 3 -24.86 -15.47 -8.20
N PHE A 4 -24.14 -16.51 -8.58
CA PHE A 4 -22.80 -16.36 -9.14
C PHE A 4 -22.92 -15.83 -10.57
N ILE A 5 -22.50 -14.57 -10.77
CA ILE A 5 -22.42 -13.97 -12.09
C ILE A 5 -21.18 -14.55 -12.76
N PHE A 6 -21.40 -15.41 -13.76
CA PHE A 6 -20.33 -15.96 -14.56
C PHE A 6 -20.16 -15.16 -15.85
N TYR A 7 -18.94 -14.67 -16.08
CA TYR A 7 -18.54 -13.97 -17.29
C TYR A 7 -17.95 -14.95 -18.32
N LEU A 8 -18.07 -14.61 -19.60
CA LEU A 8 -17.56 -15.39 -20.71
C LEU A 8 -16.07 -15.10 -20.93
N SER A 9 -15.23 -16.14 -20.93
CA SER A 9 -13.79 -16.01 -21.26
C SER A 9 -13.60 -15.77 -22.75
N VAL A 10 -12.74 -14.81 -23.13
CA VAL A 10 -12.46 -14.51 -24.55
C VAL A 10 -11.67 -15.62 -25.28
N ARG A 11 -10.96 -16.48 -24.53
CA ARG A 11 -10.15 -17.56 -25.09
C ARG A 11 -10.93 -18.85 -25.30
N CYS A 12 -11.55 -19.36 -24.23
CA CYS A 12 -12.26 -20.64 -24.29
C CYS A 12 -13.77 -20.50 -24.52
N GLN A 13 -14.31 -19.29 -24.53
CA GLN A 13 -15.74 -19.01 -24.74
C GLN A 13 -16.65 -19.78 -23.76
N GLN A 14 -16.14 -20.06 -22.55
CA GLN A 14 -16.88 -20.68 -21.46
C GLN A 14 -17.17 -19.66 -20.37
N LYS A 15 -18.34 -19.82 -19.71
CA LYS A 15 -18.77 -18.99 -18.57
C LYS A 15 -18.07 -19.41 -17.27
N ASN A 16 -16.75 -19.39 -17.28
CA ASN A 16 -15.91 -19.84 -16.17
C ASN A 16 -15.14 -18.69 -15.51
N VAL A 17 -15.38 -17.45 -15.93
CA VAL A 17 -14.78 -16.27 -15.31
C VAL A 17 -15.68 -15.85 -14.15
N ILE A 18 -15.18 -16.04 -12.93
CA ILE A 18 -15.92 -15.76 -11.68
C ILE A 18 -15.62 -14.34 -11.17
N ARG A 19 -14.38 -13.88 -11.38
CA ARG A 19 -13.92 -12.58 -10.88
C ARG A 19 -14.29 -11.48 -11.88
N ALA A 20 -14.76 -10.34 -11.35
CA ALA A 20 -14.99 -9.15 -12.16
C ALA A 20 -13.67 -8.67 -12.79
N TYR A 21 -13.76 -8.07 -13.97
CA TYR A 21 -12.63 -7.52 -14.74
C TYR A 21 -11.63 -8.54 -15.32
N TYR A 22 -11.86 -9.84 -15.14
CA TYR A 22 -11.06 -10.87 -15.78
C TYR A 22 -11.57 -11.07 -17.21
N ILE A 23 -10.64 -11.14 -18.16
CA ILE A 23 -10.95 -11.33 -19.59
C ILE A 23 -10.80 -12.80 -20.00
N ILE A 24 -9.91 -13.53 -19.33
CA ILE A 24 -9.73 -14.97 -19.50
C ILE A 24 -9.96 -15.69 -18.18
N CYS A 25 -10.35 -16.96 -18.24
CA CYS A 25 -10.49 -17.78 -17.03
C CYS A 25 -9.13 -18.24 -16.50
N ASP A 26 -9.09 -18.61 -15.21
CA ASP A 26 -7.88 -19.10 -14.54
C ASP A 26 -7.24 -20.29 -15.29
N GLY A 27 -8.06 -21.16 -15.90
CA GLY A 27 -7.58 -22.28 -16.70
C GLY A 27 -6.90 -21.89 -18.01
N CYS A 28 -7.27 -20.74 -18.61
CA CYS A 28 -6.59 -20.20 -19.78
C CYS A 28 -5.31 -19.45 -19.39
N GLY A 29 -5.35 -18.66 -18.31
CA GLY A 29 -4.18 -17.94 -17.81
C GLY A 29 -3.03 -18.87 -17.41
N ALA A 30 -3.35 -20.00 -16.77
CA ALA A 30 -2.36 -20.99 -16.36
C ALA A 30 -1.75 -21.79 -17.53
N LYS A 31 -2.50 -22.02 -18.62
CA LYS A 31 -2.00 -22.77 -19.79
C LYS A 31 -1.07 -21.92 -20.65
N ASP A 32 -1.42 -20.66 -20.84
CA ASP A 32 -0.72 -19.75 -21.74
C ASP A 32 0.27 -18.82 -21.00
N ASN A 33 0.40 -18.94 -19.67
CA ASN A 33 1.17 -18.03 -18.79
C ASN A 33 0.83 -16.54 -18.99
N LEU A 34 -0.48 -16.26 -19.09
CA LEU A 34 -1.01 -14.91 -19.31
C LEU A 34 -1.72 -14.40 -18.06
N CYS A 35 -1.60 -13.10 -17.79
CA CYS A 35 -2.38 -12.43 -16.76
C CYS A 35 -3.88 -12.49 -17.10
N CYS A 36 -4.69 -12.94 -16.16
CA CYS A 36 -6.13 -13.13 -16.39
C CYS A 36 -6.93 -11.82 -16.58
N LYS A 37 -6.33 -10.67 -16.23
CA LYS A 37 -6.95 -9.33 -16.32
C LYS A 37 -6.59 -8.59 -17.61
N CYS A 38 -5.34 -8.69 -18.07
CA CYS A 38 -4.82 -7.89 -19.19
C CYS A 38 -4.24 -8.70 -20.36
N GLU A 39 -4.24 -10.04 -20.30
CA GLU A 39 -3.72 -10.93 -21.36
C GLU A 39 -2.23 -10.71 -21.68
N GLN A 40 -1.51 -9.98 -20.83
CA GLN A 40 -0.06 -9.81 -20.94
C GLN A 40 0.63 -11.07 -20.43
N SER A 41 1.66 -11.50 -21.15
CA SER A 41 2.55 -12.58 -20.69
C SER A 41 3.14 -12.19 -19.36
N GLN A 42 2.86 -13.00 -18.33
CA GLN A 42 3.60 -12.93 -17.09
C GLN A 42 4.91 -13.64 -17.35
N ASP A 43 5.88 -12.92 -17.90
CA ASP A 43 7.26 -13.36 -17.86
C ASP A 43 7.67 -13.36 -16.38
N THR A 44 7.51 -14.50 -15.72
CA THR A 44 7.80 -14.70 -14.29
C THR A 44 9.31 -14.73 -14.02
N SER A 45 10.15 -14.32 -14.98
CA SER A 45 11.60 -14.23 -14.86
C SER A 45 12.09 -12.96 -14.18
N ILE A 46 11.29 -12.35 -13.30
CA ILE A 46 11.86 -11.52 -12.24
C ILE A 46 12.41 -12.51 -11.20
N GLU A 47 13.52 -13.16 -11.54
CA GLU A 47 14.38 -13.80 -10.57
C GLU A 47 14.81 -12.70 -9.61
N ARG A 48 14.11 -12.61 -8.47
CA ARG A 48 14.67 -11.91 -7.32
C ARG A 48 16.01 -12.61 -7.09
N PRO A 49 17.15 -11.92 -7.22
CA PRO A 49 18.43 -12.54 -6.90
C PRO A 49 18.27 -13.07 -5.48
N ALA A 50 18.51 -14.37 -5.27
CA ALA A 50 18.37 -14.97 -3.96
C ALA A 50 19.23 -14.12 -2.99
N PRO A 51 18.62 -13.33 -2.09
CA PRO A 51 19.39 -12.69 -1.05
C PRO A 51 20.12 -13.80 -0.29
N ALA A 52 21.35 -13.53 0.14
CA ALA A 52 22.04 -14.46 1.02
C ALA A 52 21.10 -14.74 2.21
N VAL A 53 20.94 -16.00 2.60
CA VAL A 53 19.98 -16.43 3.66
C VAL A 53 20.06 -15.57 4.93
N GLU A 54 21.21 -14.96 5.18
CA GLU A 54 21.43 -14.01 6.27
C GLU A 54 20.70 -12.67 6.08
N GLU A 55 20.74 -12.09 4.88
CA GLU A 55 20.07 -10.81 4.57
C GLU A 55 18.55 -10.92 4.68
N GLU A 56 17.95 -12.08 4.33
CA GLU A 56 16.51 -12.30 4.53
C GLU A 56 16.13 -12.34 6.01
N ARG A 57 17.00 -12.92 6.84
CA ARG A 57 16.78 -13.00 8.29
C ARG A 57 16.87 -11.62 8.90
N GLU A 58 17.90 -10.86 8.57
CA GLU A 58 18.08 -9.50 9.05
C GLU A 58 16.90 -8.59 8.64
N GLN A 59 16.43 -8.69 7.40
CA GLN A 59 15.26 -7.94 6.93
C GLN A 59 13.97 -8.38 7.63
N ALA A 60 13.78 -9.68 7.84
CA ALA A 60 12.61 -10.20 8.53
C ALA A 60 12.58 -9.79 10.01
N GLU A 61 13.72 -9.83 10.69
CA GLU A 61 13.88 -9.38 12.07
C GLU A 61 13.57 -7.87 12.17
N PHE A 62 14.13 -7.08 11.27
CA PHE A 62 13.86 -5.64 11.19
C PHE A 62 12.37 -5.32 10.99
N GLU A 63 11.69 -6.07 10.10
CA GLU A 63 10.24 -5.92 9.91
C GLU A 63 9.45 -6.31 11.16
N THR A 64 9.87 -7.34 11.89
CA THR A 64 9.21 -7.73 13.15
C THR A 64 9.37 -6.65 14.20
N ASP A 65 10.55 -6.02 14.31
CA ASP A 65 10.80 -4.93 15.24
C ASP A 65 9.93 -3.71 14.94
N ILE A 66 9.77 -3.34 13.66
CA ILE A 66 8.86 -2.26 13.27
C ILE A 66 7.40 -2.59 13.62
N LYS A 67 6.98 -3.86 13.48
CA LYS A 67 5.62 -4.31 13.82
C LYS A 67 5.36 -4.31 15.33
N LEU A 68 6.39 -4.42 16.16
CA LEU A 68 6.29 -4.35 17.62
C LEU A 68 6.17 -2.90 18.14
N LEU A 69 6.49 -1.89 17.33
CA LEU A 69 6.31 -0.48 17.68
C LEU A 69 4.82 -0.12 17.80
N ARG A 70 4.49 0.85 18.68
CA ARG A 70 3.16 1.46 18.71
C ARG A 70 2.87 2.18 17.38
N GLU A 71 1.61 2.27 16.99
CA GLU A 71 1.21 2.89 15.70
C GLU A 71 1.81 4.30 15.51
N ARG A 72 1.80 5.12 16.56
CA ARG A 72 2.40 6.47 16.54
C ARG A 72 3.90 6.43 16.26
N GLN A 73 4.62 5.49 16.88
CA GLN A 73 6.06 5.30 16.67
C GLN A 73 6.35 4.75 15.26
N ARG A 74 5.55 3.80 14.78
CA ARG A 74 5.65 3.24 13.42
C ARG A 74 5.45 4.30 12.33
N ARG A 75 4.43 5.16 12.46
CA ARG A 75 4.21 6.28 11.52
C ARG A 75 5.38 7.26 11.52
N ARG A 76 5.88 7.61 12.71
CA ARG A 76 7.05 8.50 12.85
C ARG A 76 8.31 7.87 12.25
N PHE A 77 8.52 6.57 12.45
CA PHE A 77 9.62 5.81 11.83
C PHE A 77 9.61 5.97 10.30
N TYR A 78 8.49 5.65 9.64
CA TYR A 78 8.38 5.76 8.18
C TYR A 78 8.52 7.21 7.68
N ARG A 79 8.06 8.20 8.46
CA ARG A 79 8.26 9.62 8.12
C ARG A 79 9.75 10.00 8.14
N LEU A 80 10.49 9.60 9.16
CA LEU A 80 11.94 9.85 9.25
C LEU A 80 12.69 9.16 8.10
N MET A 81 12.31 7.93 7.77
CA MET A 81 12.87 7.21 6.63
C MET A 81 12.60 7.93 5.30
N LYS A 82 11.38 8.49 5.11
CA LYS A 82 11.04 9.31 3.93
C LYS A 82 11.85 10.61 3.83
N GLN A 83 12.29 11.15 4.97
CA GLN A 83 13.18 12.33 5.03
C GLN A 83 14.65 11.98 4.71
N GLY A 84 14.95 10.73 4.34
CA GLY A 84 16.29 10.29 3.96
C GLY A 84 17.15 9.82 5.12
N MET A 85 16.57 9.61 6.30
CA MET A 85 17.31 9.06 7.44
C MET A 85 17.52 7.55 7.31
N SER A 86 18.65 7.06 7.82
CA SER A 86 18.90 5.62 7.94
C SER A 86 17.96 4.97 8.97
N GLY A 87 17.69 3.67 8.82
CA GLY A 87 16.81 2.94 9.72
C GLY A 87 17.29 3.01 11.18
N GLU A 88 18.59 2.85 11.41
CA GLU A 88 19.21 2.92 12.75
C GLU A 88 19.03 4.31 13.39
N GLU A 89 19.26 5.39 12.63
CA GLU A 89 19.04 6.75 13.13
C GLU A 89 17.57 7.04 13.42
N ALA A 90 16.66 6.51 12.59
CA ALA A 90 15.22 6.65 12.80
C ALA A 90 14.79 5.92 14.08
N PHE A 91 15.32 4.73 14.35
CA PHE A 91 15.10 4.00 15.60
C PHE A 91 15.67 4.73 16.83
N ALA A 92 16.89 5.27 16.73
CA ALA A 92 17.49 6.07 17.80
C ALA A 92 16.64 7.31 18.15
N LYS A 93 16.11 8.02 17.13
CA LYS A 93 15.24 9.19 17.34
C LYS A 93 13.89 8.86 17.94
N LEU A 94 13.45 7.59 17.95
CA LEU A 94 12.16 7.20 18.51
C LEU A 94 12.19 7.06 20.04
N ASN A 95 13.34 7.26 20.70
CA ASN A 95 13.54 7.06 22.14
C ASN A 95 12.94 5.72 22.61
N VAL A 96 13.01 4.69 21.76
CA VAL A 96 12.64 3.32 22.12
C VAL A 96 13.80 2.79 22.94
N SER A 97 13.89 3.22 24.20
CA SER A 97 14.74 2.51 25.15
C SER A 97 14.21 1.09 25.19
N SER A 98 15.08 0.12 24.90
CA SER A 98 14.82 -1.31 24.89
C SER A 98 14.48 -1.84 26.29
N ASN A 99 13.46 -1.28 26.93
CA ASN A 99 12.99 -1.71 28.23
C ASN A 99 11.61 -2.32 28.05
N LYS A 100 11.64 -3.64 28.07
CA LYS A 100 10.52 -4.53 28.30
C LYS A 100 9.67 -3.95 29.44
N GLN A 101 8.46 -3.51 29.12
CA GLN A 101 7.37 -3.28 30.07
C GLN A 101 7.57 -2.12 31.05
N SER A 102 7.06 -0.95 30.69
CA SER A 102 6.61 0.04 31.67
C SER A 102 5.27 0.63 31.24
N ASN A 103 4.20 0.16 31.90
CA ASN A 103 3.02 0.98 32.13
C ASN A 103 3.49 2.19 32.93
N ASN A 104 3.69 3.33 32.28
CA ASN A 104 3.73 4.63 32.91
C ASN A 104 3.19 5.62 31.87
N ASP A 105 2.02 6.13 32.20
CA ASP A 105 1.47 7.37 31.67
C ASP A 105 2.48 8.48 31.97
N ASP A 106 3.19 8.96 30.95
CA ASP A 106 3.90 10.23 31.04
C ASP A 106 3.86 10.92 29.67
N ASP A 107 2.87 11.81 29.56
CA ASP A 107 2.68 12.75 28.48
C ASP A 107 3.88 13.69 28.40
N ASN A 108 4.85 13.35 27.55
CA ASN A 108 5.76 14.36 27.01
C ASN A 108 5.57 14.44 25.51
N ALA A 109 4.43 15.02 25.14
CA ALA A 109 4.23 15.67 23.87
C ALA A 109 5.14 16.90 23.81
N ASN A 110 6.44 16.71 23.55
CA ASN A 110 7.21 17.77 22.91
C ASN A 110 6.86 17.71 21.42
N ASP A 111 5.67 18.23 21.19
CA ASP A 111 5.05 18.55 19.94
C ASP A 111 5.65 19.86 19.44
N THR A 112 6.66 19.74 18.60
CA THR A 112 6.93 20.76 17.58
C THR A 112 6.54 20.15 16.25
N ASP A 113 5.24 19.90 16.07
CA ASP A 113 4.57 19.90 14.79
C ASP A 113 4.77 21.29 14.17
N HIS A 114 5.68 21.37 13.20
CA HIS A 114 5.57 22.39 12.17
C HIS A 114 4.67 21.77 11.11
N ASP A 115 3.37 21.93 11.33
CA ASP A 115 2.34 21.70 10.33
C ASP A 115 2.51 22.77 9.24
N ASP A 116 3.41 22.51 8.29
CA ASP A 116 3.30 23.14 6.97
C ASP A 116 2.20 22.38 6.22
N ASP A 117 0.96 22.65 6.62
CA ASP A 117 -0.24 22.43 5.80
C ASP A 117 -0.11 23.35 4.58
N ASP A 118 0.44 22.81 3.49
CA ASP A 118 0.32 23.39 2.16
C ASP A 118 -1.14 23.24 1.71
N ASP A 119 -1.98 24.16 2.19
CA ASP A 119 -3.38 24.33 1.83
C ASP A 119 -3.45 24.76 0.35
N GLU A 120 -3.49 23.76 -0.53
CA GLU A 120 -3.84 23.90 -1.95
C GLU A 120 -5.22 24.58 -2.03
N ASN A 121 -5.19 25.89 -2.26
CA ASN A 121 -6.34 26.78 -2.48
C ASN A 121 -7.24 26.25 -3.61
N TYR A 122 -8.23 25.43 -3.25
CA TYR A 122 -9.30 25.01 -4.14
C TYR A 122 -10.30 26.17 -4.26
N VAL A 123 -10.04 27.05 -5.23
CA VAL A 123 -11.04 28.00 -5.72
C VAL A 123 -12.14 27.21 -6.45
N ASP A 124 -13.18 26.88 -5.68
CA ASP A 124 -14.45 26.37 -6.17
C ASP A 124 -15.23 27.56 -6.75
N GLU A 125 -15.04 27.84 -8.04
CA GLU A 125 -15.76 28.89 -8.77
C GLU A 125 -16.91 28.28 -9.60
N ASP A 126 -17.74 27.46 -8.95
CA ASP A 126 -19.07 27.12 -9.45
C ASP A 126 -20.01 28.30 -9.15
N SER A 127 -20.10 29.23 -10.10
CA SER A 127 -21.20 30.19 -10.17
C SER A 127 -22.18 29.78 -11.26
N ASP A 128 -23.14 28.94 -10.87
CA ASP A 128 -24.40 28.80 -11.58
C ASP A 128 -25.18 30.12 -11.44
N ILE A 129 -25.21 30.91 -12.50
CA ILE A 129 -26.27 31.92 -12.72
C ILE A 129 -26.98 31.52 -14.01
N ASP A 130 -28.15 30.92 -13.84
CA ASP A 130 -29.21 30.84 -14.83
C ASP A 130 -29.73 32.26 -15.12
N GLU A 131 -29.63 32.74 -16.35
CA GLU A 131 -30.62 33.68 -16.88
C GLU A 131 -30.97 33.32 -18.33
N ASP A 132 -32.21 32.88 -18.48
CA ASP A 132 -32.98 32.96 -19.71
C ASP A 132 -32.79 34.35 -20.37
N GLU A 133 -32.33 34.40 -21.62
CA GLU A 133 -32.86 35.41 -22.53
C GLU A 133 -33.00 34.88 -23.96
N LEU A 134 -34.26 34.76 -24.32
CA LEU A 134 -34.80 34.64 -25.66
C LEU A 134 -34.47 35.92 -26.45
N THR A 135 -33.74 35.83 -27.57
CA THR A 135 -33.99 36.61 -28.80
C THR A 135 -33.13 36.13 -29.97
#